data_AF-A0A395H400-F1
#
_entry.id   AF-A0A395H400-F1
#
_cell.length_a   1.000
_cell.length_b   1.000
_cell.length_c   1.000
_cell.angle_alpha   90.00
_cell.angle_beta   90.00
_cell.angle_gamma   90.00
#
_symmetry.space_group_name_H-M   'P 1'
#
loop_
_entity.id
_entity.type
_entity.pdbx_description
1 polymer ?
#
loop_
_entity_poly.entity_id
_entity_poly.type
_entity_poly.pdbx_seq_one_letter_code
_entity_poly.pdbx_strand_id
1 'polypeptide(L)'
;MATSNPFFAKANKYLIHTGVPSSPVIITKAKGTRLYDSNSRQILDFTSGQRSACGSSLPPLEQSFFLNTGSESTEAAIKIAKTYTGKFEIVGFATSYHGLTQGSGSATYSAGRTGQILPLASASTTPEIVRGCTEAGFLWLTTHLNDPLTAAVGNKGLEIVERDHICQRAIERDTQLRQGLLKLQEKYWCIGDVRGRGLLQGIEIISDPETKTPGPDLGQAVSDRAMACGLSCNVVNLPGMGGMFRLAPPVTVSAEEIEGCAFWTRHLPMCLMLGHK
;
A
#
# COMPACT_ATOMS: atom_id res chain seq x y z
N MET A 1 -6.70 25.15 -11.28
CA MET A 1 -7.80 25.77 -10.51
C MET A 1 -7.99 25.04 -9.18
N ALA A 2 -7.12 25.25 -8.19
CA ALA A 2 -7.18 24.58 -6.88
C ALA A 2 -7.13 25.55 -5.68
N THR A 3 -7.43 26.83 -5.90
CA THR A 3 -7.14 27.91 -4.94
C THR A 3 -8.37 28.43 -4.17
N SER A 4 -9.55 27.83 -4.28
CA SER A 4 -10.77 28.37 -3.64
C SER A 4 -11.57 27.39 -2.76
N ASN A 5 -10.98 26.27 -2.32
CA ASN A 5 -11.64 25.42 -1.32
C ASN A 5 -11.19 25.83 0.11
N PRO A 6 -12.12 26.30 0.97
CA PRO A 6 -11.79 26.71 2.34
C PRO A 6 -11.10 25.62 3.18
N PHE A 7 -11.32 24.34 2.87
CA PHE A 7 -10.65 23.23 3.53
C PHE A 7 -9.14 23.26 3.29
N PHE A 8 -8.70 23.32 2.03
CA PHE A 8 -7.27 23.30 1.70
C PHE A 8 -6.56 24.57 2.20
N ALA A 9 -7.24 25.72 2.24
CA ALA A 9 -6.71 26.92 2.87
C ALA A 9 -6.44 26.72 4.37
N LYS A 10 -7.37 26.07 5.09
CA LYS A 10 -7.18 25.71 6.50
C LYS A 10 -6.09 24.65 6.66
N ALA A 11 -6.10 23.59 5.86
CA ALA A 11 -5.10 22.53 5.90
C ALA A 11 -3.69 23.10 5.71
N ASN A 12 -3.49 23.95 4.70
CA ASN A 12 -2.19 24.60 4.45
C ASN A 12 -1.77 25.57 5.56
N LYS A 13 -2.72 26.16 6.28
CA LYS A 13 -2.43 27.06 7.41
C LYS A 13 -2.06 26.29 8.68
N TYR A 14 -2.71 25.16 8.93
CA TYR A 14 -2.66 24.49 10.25
C TYR A 14 -1.95 23.13 10.25
N LEU A 15 -1.72 22.51 9.09
CA LEU A 15 -1.03 21.21 8.97
C LEU A 15 0.35 21.40 8.37
N ILE A 16 1.32 20.66 8.90
CA ILE A 16 2.69 20.62 8.37
C ILE A 16 2.71 19.81 7.07
N HIS A 17 3.38 20.33 6.05
CA HIS A 17 3.62 19.60 4.80
C HIS A 17 4.72 18.56 5.02
N THR A 18 4.43 17.30 4.72
CA THR A 18 5.35 16.15 4.97
C THR A 18 6.25 15.81 3.78
N GLY A 19 6.22 16.62 2.73
CA GLY A 19 6.93 16.36 1.46
C GLY A 19 6.13 15.50 0.49
N VAL A 20 5.05 14.85 0.94
CA VAL A 20 4.09 14.15 0.09
C VAL A 20 2.94 15.12 -0.24
N PRO A 21 2.61 15.34 -1.53
CA PRO A 21 1.49 16.20 -1.91
C PRO A 21 0.18 15.68 -1.31
N SER A 22 -0.64 16.60 -0.79
CA SER A 22 -2.01 16.28 -0.39
C SER A 22 -2.81 15.76 -1.57
N SER A 23 -3.69 14.79 -1.32
CA SER A 23 -4.71 14.40 -2.30
C SER A 23 -5.50 15.64 -2.75
N PRO A 24 -5.71 15.83 -4.07
CA PRO A 24 -6.50 16.96 -4.57
C PRO A 24 -8.00 16.83 -4.26
N VAL A 25 -8.43 15.66 -3.75
CA VAL A 25 -9.81 15.36 -3.38
C VAL A 25 -9.93 15.11 -1.87
N ILE A 26 -11.03 15.59 -1.28
CA ILE A 26 -11.38 15.38 0.13
C ILE A 26 -12.31 14.18 0.21
N ILE A 27 -11.84 13.06 0.74
CA ILE A 27 -12.66 11.87 0.93
C ILE A 27 -13.52 12.04 2.19
N THR A 28 -14.83 11.86 2.07
CA THR A 28 -15.80 12.01 3.16
C THR A 28 -16.42 10.69 3.60
N LYS A 29 -16.37 9.65 2.74
CA LYS A 29 -16.93 8.33 3.01
C LYS A 29 -16.22 7.25 2.20
N ALA A 30 -16.15 6.04 2.75
CA ALA A 30 -15.74 4.83 2.05
C ALA A 30 -16.81 3.73 2.23
N LYS A 31 -17.12 2.96 1.20
CA LYS A 31 -18.01 1.77 1.26
C LYS A 31 -17.57 0.73 0.24
N GLY A 32 -17.18 -0.45 0.73
CA GLY A 32 -16.64 -1.51 -0.14
C GLY A 32 -15.39 -1.03 -0.87
N THR A 33 -15.38 -1.13 -2.20
CA THR A 33 -14.28 -0.70 -3.08
C THR A 33 -14.34 0.79 -3.46
N ARG A 34 -15.22 1.57 -2.84
CA ARG A 34 -15.55 2.92 -3.33
C ARG A 34 -15.32 3.98 -2.27
N LEU A 35 -14.64 5.04 -2.68
CA LEU A 35 -14.49 6.28 -1.92
C LEU A 35 -15.46 7.31 -2.49
N TYR A 36 -15.94 8.19 -1.63
CA TYR A 36 -16.82 9.31 -1.98
C TYR A 36 -16.15 10.60 -1.55
N ASP A 37 -15.99 11.52 -2.49
CA ASP A 37 -15.41 12.82 -2.20
C ASP A 37 -16.43 13.80 -1.57
N SER A 38 -15.99 15.01 -1.25
CA SER A 38 -16.85 16.07 -0.70
C SER A 38 -17.97 16.55 -1.63
N ASN A 39 -17.88 16.23 -2.93
CA ASN A 39 -18.91 16.51 -3.93
C ASN A 39 -19.79 15.28 -4.21
N SER A 40 -19.71 14.25 -3.36
CA SER A 40 -20.38 12.94 -3.54
C SER A 40 -19.96 12.19 -4.81
N ARG A 41 -18.84 12.55 -5.45
CA ARG A 41 -18.30 11.80 -6.57
C ARG A 41 -17.77 10.47 -6.08
N GLN A 42 -18.13 9.41 -6.79
CA GLN A 42 -17.67 8.06 -6.53
C GLN A 42 -16.31 7.80 -7.22
N ILE A 43 -15.37 7.25 -6.46
CA ILE A 43 -14.02 6.88 -6.91
C ILE A 43 -13.83 5.40 -6.59
N LEU A 44 -13.43 4.60 -7.59
CA LEU A 44 -13.05 3.21 -7.38
C LEU A 44 -11.62 3.17 -6.81
N ASP A 45 -11.48 2.60 -5.61
CA ASP A 45 -10.22 2.52 -4.89
C ASP A 45 -9.47 1.25 -5.28
N PHE A 46 -8.41 1.38 -6.07
CA PHE A 46 -7.50 0.28 -6.39
C PHE A 46 -6.19 0.37 -5.58
N THR A 47 -6.24 1.04 -4.43
CA THR A 47 -5.11 1.27 -3.52
C THR A 47 -5.34 0.72 -2.11
N SER A 48 -6.59 0.44 -1.75
CA SER A 48 -7.04 -0.10 -0.46
C SER A 48 -6.54 0.66 0.76
N GLY A 49 -6.37 1.98 0.65
CA GLY A 49 -5.78 2.76 1.75
C GLY A 49 -4.43 2.20 2.23
N GLN A 50 -3.61 1.66 1.32
CA GLN A 50 -2.23 1.19 1.56
C GLN A 50 -2.04 -0.24 2.09
N ARG A 51 -2.86 -1.19 1.59
CA ARG A 51 -2.59 -2.64 1.66
C ARG A 51 -2.56 -3.21 3.08
N SER A 52 -3.69 -3.13 3.77
CA SER A 52 -3.90 -3.77 5.07
C SER A 52 -4.44 -5.21 4.90
N ALA A 53 -3.57 -6.20 4.70
CA ALA A 53 -3.80 -7.63 5.04
C ALA A 53 -2.59 -8.53 4.69
N CYS A 54 -2.47 -9.62 5.45
CA CYS A 54 -1.31 -10.49 5.68
C CYS A 54 -0.85 -11.37 4.49
N GLY A 55 0.48 -11.60 4.44
CA GLY A 55 1.16 -12.61 3.63
C GLY A 55 1.93 -13.62 4.50
N SER A 56 2.16 -14.82 3.96
CA SER A 56 2.56 -16.06 4.62
C SER A 56 4.07 -16.38 4.60
N SER A 57 4.44 -17.45 5.32
CA SER A 57 5.72 -18.22 5.37
C SER A 57 6.79 -17.81 6.40
N LEU A 58 6.37 -17.55 7.64
CA LEU A 58 7.27 -17.60 8.81
C LEU A 58 7.02 -18.91 9.58
N PRO A 59 8.02 -19.47 10.30
CA PRO A 59 7.74 -20.49 11.32
C PRO A 59 6.65 -19.95 12.27
N PRO A 60 5.87 -20.83 12.94
CA PRO A 60 4.82 -20.36 13.84
C PRO A 60 5.38 -19.36 14.85
N LEU A 61 4.97 -18.10 14.71
CA LEU A 61 5.28 -17.05 15.67
C LEU A 61 4.18 -17.12 16.73
N GLU A 62 4.56 -17.47 17.95
CA GLU A 62 3.61 -17.83 19.01
C GLU A 62 3.41 -16.71 20.02
N GLN A 63 4.33 -15.76 20.10
CA GLN A 63 4.27 -14.67 21.09
C GLN A 63 4.28 -13.32 20.41
N SER A 64 3.35 -12.46 20.82
CA SER A 64 3.17 -11.12 20.26
C SER A 64 2.82 -10.11 21.35
N PHE A 65 3.16 -8.84 21.10
CA PHE A 65 2.53 -7.69 21.76
C PHE A 65 2.07 -6.69 20.69
N PHE A 66 1.05 -5.91 21.02
CA PHE A 66 0.38 -5.00 20.09
C PHE A 66 0.87 -3.56 20.22
N LEU A 67 1.01 -2.91 19.07
CA LEU A 67 1.57 -1.58 18.83
C LEU A 67 0.61 -0.77 17.96
N ASN A 68 0.94 0.50 17.71
CA ASN A 68 0.06 1.41 16.95
C ASN A 68 0.43 1.45 15.48
N THR A 69 1.73 1.40 15.15
CA THR A 69 2.23 1.64 13.79
C THR A 69 3.17 0.55 13.30
N GLY A 70 3.28 0.42 11.97
CA GLY A 70 4.26 -0.45 11.34
C GLY A 70 5.71 -0.05 11.66
N SER A 71 5.99 1.26 11.79
CA SER A 71 7.33 1.75 12.17
C SER A 71 7.71 1.29 13.58
N GLU A 72 6.80 1.37 14.56
CA GLU A 72 7.02 0.84 15.91
C GLU A 72 7.27 -0.68 15.89
N SER A 73 6.55 -1.41 15.03
CA SER A 73 6.73 -2.87 14.91
C SER A 73 8.12 -3.23 14.39
N THR A 74 8.64 -2.45 13.43
CA THR A 74 10.04 -2.58 12.97
C THR A 74 11.02 -2.25 14.09
N GLU A 75 10.81 -1.17 14.84
CA GLU A 75 11.72 -0.80 15.94
C GLU A 75 11.72 -1.84 17.06
N ALA A 76 10.55 -2.37 17.41
CA ALA A 76 10.39 -3.48 18.34
C ALA A 76 11.15 -4.71 17.86
N ALA A 77 10.98 -5.10 16.59
CA ALA A 77 11.69 -6.24 16.00
C ALA A 77 13.22 -6.06 16.02
N ILE A 78 13.72 -4.87 15.68
CA ILE A 78 15.15 -4.54 15.76
C ILE A 78 15.64 -4.66 17.21
N LYS A 79 14.91 -4.09 18.17
CA LYS A 79 15.30 -4.15 19.59
C LYS A 79 15.29 -5.59 20.11
N ILE A 80 14.29 -6.39 19.76
CA ILE A 80 14.20 -7.81 20.12
C ILE A 80 15.43 -8.55 19.56
N ALA A 81 15.73 -8.40 18.27
CA ALA A 81 16.86 -9.07 17.63
C ALA A 81 18.20 -8.70 18.29
N LYS A 82 18.44 -7.41 18.55
CA LYS A 82 19.67 -6.96 19.21
C LYS A 82 19.78 -7.45 20.65
N THR A 83 18.68 -7.41 21.39
CA THR A 83 18.65 -7.87 22.80
C THR A 83 18.88 -9.38 22.89
N TYR A 84 18.27 -10.16 22.00
CA TYR A 84 18.43 -11.61 21.97
C TYR A 84 19.83 -12.04 21.54
N THR A 85 20.38 -11.40 20.50
CA THR A 85 21.65 -11.85 19.89
C THR A 85 22.89 -11.19 20.48
N GLY A 86 22.74 -10.07 21.20
CA GLY A 86 23.84 -9.21 21.63
C GLY A 86 24.56 -8.48 20.49
N LYS A 87 24.07 -8.57 19.24
CA LYS A 87 24.65 -7.93 18.05
C LYS A 87 24.04 -6.56 17.79
N PHE A 88 24.69 -5.74 16.96
CA PHE A 88 24.27 -4.35 16.71
C PHE A 88 23.87 -4.07 15.27
N GLU A 89 24.39 -4.83 14.33
CA GLU A 89 24.24 -4.64 12.89
C GLU A 89 22.88 -5.14 12.41
N ILE A 90 22.25 -4.38 11.51
CA ILE A 90 21.04 -4.76 10.79
C ILE A 90 21.33 -4.60 9.31
N VAL A 91 20.99 -5.62 8.53
CA VAL A 91 21.09 -5.58 7.07
C VAL A 91 19.70 -5.32 6.50
N GLY A 92 19.56 -4.23 5.75
CA GLY A 92 18.36 -3.98 4.94
C GLY A 92 18.69 -4.08 3.45
N PHE A 93 17.69 -4.41 2.65
CA PHE A 93 17.85 -4.60 1.21
C PHE A 93 17.60 -3.30 0.44
N ALA A 94 18.26 -3.16 -0.70
CA ALA A 94 17.95 -2.07 -1.64
C ALA A 94 16.45 -2.09 -1.97
N THR A 95 15.84 -0.91 -2.10
CA THR A 95 14.40 -0.70 -2.37
C THR A 95 13.42 -1.12 -1.25
N SER A 96 13.93 -1.38 -0.04
CA SER A 96 13.11 -1.70 1.13
C SER A 96 12.34 -0.50 1.68
N TYR A 97 11.28 -0.79 2.44
CA TYR A 97 10.56 0.20 3.25
C TYR A 97 10.15 -0.44 4.57
N HIS A 98 10.58 0.14 5.69
CA HIS A 98 10.34 -0.40 7.03
C HIS A 98 9.73 0.61 8.01
N GLY A 99 9.55 1.87 7.60
CA GLY A 99 8.97 2.91 8.44
C GLY A 99 9.72 4.23 8.30
N LEU A 100 9.30 5.23 9.08
CA LEU A 100 9.82 6.60 9.03
C LEU A 100 10.42 7.09 10.36
N THR A 101 10.40 6.26 11.40
CA THR A 101 11.10 6.56 12.68
C THR A 101 12.60 6.32 12.53
N GLN A 102 13.45 6.79 13.45
CA GLN A 102 14.91 6.70 13.23
C GLN A 102 15.42 5.26 13.05
N GLY A 103 14.98 4.33 13.90
CA GLY A 103 15.41 2.93 13.79
C GLY A 103 14.90 2.28 12.51
N SER A 104 13.61 2.42 12.23
CA SER A 104 12.99 1.83 11.03
C SER A 104 13.43 2.49 9.72
N GLY A 105 13.67 3.80 9.75
CA GLY A 105 14.19 4.61 8.66
C GLY A 105 15.63 4.24 8.30
N SER A 106 16.46 3.87 9.28
CA SER A 106 17.83 3.40 9.03
C SER A 106 17.89 2.11 8.19
N ALA A 107 16.81 1.32 8.19
CA ALA A 107 16.66 0.12 7.36
C ALA A 107 15.87 0.36 6.07
N THR A 108 15.39 1.60 5.82
CA THR A 108 14.57 1.96 4.65
C THR A 108 15.44 2.57 3.55
N TYR A 109 15.49 1.90 2.39
CA TYR A 109 16.30 2.34 1.25
C TYR A 109 15.46 2.79 0.03
N SER A 110 14.13 2.83 0.15
CA SER A 110 13.22 3.51 -0.78
C SER A 110 12.04 4.11 -0.03
N ALA A 111 12.04 5.44 0.11
CA ALA A 111 10.90 6.20 0.63
C ALA A 111 9.75 6.29 -0.39
N GLY A 112 8.57 6.75 0.03
CA GLY A 112 7.38 6.87 -0.84
C GLY A 112 6.33 5.76 -0.69
N ARG A 113 6.32 5.09 0.47
CA ARG A 113 5.19 4.27 0.91
C ARG A 113 4.61 4.95 2.15
N THR A 114 3.37 5.40 2.10
CA THR A 114 2.63 5.81 3.30
C THR A 114 1.61 4.71 3.65
N GLY A 115 1.07 4.69 4.88
CA GLY A 115 0.03 3.77 5.34
C GLY A 115 -1.09 4.56 6.03
N GLN A 116 -2.37 4.38 5.66
CA GLN A 116 -3.53 4.98 6.34
C GLN A 116 -4.30 3.84 7.00
N ILE A 117 -3.87 3.47 8.20
CA ILE A 117 -4.44 2.36 8.97
C ILE A 117 -5.01 2.92 10.27
N LEU A 118 -6.05 2.28 10.79
CA LEU A 118 -6.33 2.36 12.23
C LEU A 118 -5.09 1.90 13.01
N PRO A 119 -4.76 2.52 14.15
CA PRO A 119 -3.50 2.27 14.85
C PRO A 119 -3.51 0.88 15.50
N LEU A 120 -3.22 -0.16 14.72
CA LEU A 120 -3.03 -1.53 15.18
C LEU A 120 -1.90 -2.17 14.38
N ALA A 121 -0.88 -2.59 15.10
CA ALA A 121 0.27 -3.32 14.60
C ALA A 121 0.74 -4.33 15.66
N SER A 122 1.70 -5.19 15.32
CA SER A 122 2.26 -6.15 16.26
C SER A 122 3.72 -6.44 15.98
N ALA A 123 4.46 -6.75 17.03
CA ALA A 123 5.75 -7.44 16.93
C ALA A 123 5.55 -8.88 17.42
N SER A 124 5.89 -9.85 16.57
CA SER A 124 5.66 -11.28 16.81
C SER A 124 6.98 -12.05 16.70
N THR A 125 7.21 -13.01 17.58
CA THR A 125 8.44 -13.81 17.62
C THR A 125 8.21 -15.20 18.25
N THR A 126 9.26 -16.00 18.38
CA THR A 126 9.20 -17.34 18.99
C THR A 126 9.37 -17.30 20.51
N PRO A 127 8.90 -18.32 21.25
CA PRO A 127 9.08 -18.40 22.70
C PRO A 127 10.55 -18.42 23.15
N GLU A 128 11.43 -19.00 22.33
CA GLU A 128 12.88 -18.99 22.55
C GLU A 128 13.42 -17.56 22.63
N ILE A 129 13.07 -16.73 21.65
CA ILE A 129 13.54 -15.35 21.57
C ILE A 129 12.98 -14.53 22.74
N VAL A 130 11.70 -14.72 23.11
CA VAL A 130 11.12 -14.02 24.27
C VAL A 130 11.81 -14.38 25.58
N ARG A 131 12.15 -15.66 25.79
CA ARG A 131 12.90 -16.08 26.99
C ARG A 131 14.27 -15.39 27.06
N GLY A 132 15.05 -15.46 25.98
CA GLY A 132 16.36 -14.81 25.93
C GLY A 132 16.28 -13.28 26.09
N CYS A 133 15.27 -12.64 25.50
CA CYS A 133 15.02 -11.21 25.71
C CYS A 133 14.65 -10.89 27.17
N THR A 134 13.87 -11.74 27.82
CA THR A 134 13.47 -11.55 29.23
C THR A 134 14.69 -11.65 30.15
N GLU A 135 15.53 -12.66 29.95
CA GLU A 135 16.80 -12.84 30.69
C GLU A 135 17.76 -11.66 30.46
N ALA A 136 17.78 -11.10 29.26
CA ALA A 136 18.58 -9.93 28.89
C ALA A 136 17.96 -8.58 29.28
N GLY A 137 16.85 -8.56 30.03
CA GLY A 137 16.23 -7.33 30.54
C GLY A 137 15.54 -6.48 29.47
N PHE A 138 14.95 -7.11 28.44
CA PHE A 138 14.17 -6.42 27.42
C PHE A 138 13.00 -5.64 28.05
N LEU A 139 12.95 -4.33 27.75
CA LEU A 139 11.86 -3.46 28.17
C LEU A 139 11.27 -2.74 26.96
N TRP A 140 9.97 -2.90 26.73
CA TRP A 140 9.23 -2.11 25.76
C TRP A 140 7.93 -1.63 26.40
N LEU A 141 7.89 -0.34 26.73
CA LEU A 141 6.76 0.29 27.40
C LEU A 141 6.37 1.55 26.63
N THR A 142 5.13 1.56 26.14
CA THR A 142 4.50 2.73 25.54
C THR A 142 3.08 2.87 26.09
N THR A 143 2.54 4.08 26.10
CA THR A 143 1.24 4.39 26.73
C THR A 143 0.08 3.59 26.14
N HIS A 144 0.13 3.29 24.85
CA HIS A 144 -0.94 2.61 24.11
C HIS A 144 -0.61 1.13 23.81
N LEU A 145 0.40 0.55 24.49
CA LEU A 145 0.74 -0.86 24.34
C LEU A 145 -0.46 -1.74 24.70
N ASN A 146 -0.80 -2.72 23.85
CA ASN A 146 -1.93 -3.63 24.05
C ASN A 146 -3.27 -2.93 24.29
N ASP A 147 -3.53 -1.82 23.57
CA ASP A 147 -4.80 -1.08 23.68
C ASP A 147 -6.00 -2.01 23.32
N PRO A 148 -6.93 -2.23 24.27
CA PRO A 148 -8.05 -3.16 24.07
C PRO A 148 -9.05 -2.71 23.00
N LEU A 149 -9.16 -1.40 22.73
CA LEU A 149 -10.04 -0.89 21.68
C LEU A 149 -9.52 -1.27 20.30
N THR A 150 -8.22 -1.07 20.08
CA THR A 150 -7.57 -1.44 18.80
C THR A 150 -7.57 -2.96 18.62
N ALA A 151 -7.34 -3.71 19.69
CA ALA A 151 -7.40 -5.17 19.68
C ALA A 151 -8.81 -5.69 19.32
N ALA A 152 -9.88 -5.07 19.85
CA ALA A 152 -11.26 -5.44 19.51
C ALA A 152 -11.56 -5.21 18.02
N VAL A 153 -11.07 -4.10 17.44
CA VAL A 153 -11.16 -3.84 16.00
C VAL A 153 -10.38 -4.88 15.20
N GLY A 154 -9.18 -5.24 15.64
CA GLY A 154 -8.36 -6.30 15.04
C GLY A 154 -9.05 -7.64 15.02
N ASN A 155 -9.62 -8.06 16.15
CA ASN A 155 -10.40 -9.29 16.27
C ASN A 155 -11.58 -9.30 15.30
N LYS A 156 -12.30 -8.17 15.17
CA LYS A 156 -13.39 -8.08 14.19
C LYS A 156 -12.88 -8.19 12.75
N GLY A 157 -11.71 -7.63 12.45
CA GLY A 157 -11.04 -7.80 11.17
C GLY A 157 -10.73 -9.27 10.86
N LEU A 158 -10.17 -10.01 11.82
CA LEU A 158 -9.88 -11.45 11.68
C LEU A 158 -11.16 -12.27 11.50
N GLU A 159 -12.21 -11.98 12.29
CA GLU A 159 -13.52 -12.63 12.14
C GLU A 159 -14.08 -12.44 10.72
N ILE A 160 -13.96 -11.24 10.15
CA ILE A 160 -14.38 -10.95 8.76
C ILE A 160 -13.53 -11.74 7.76
N VAL A 161 -12.21 -11.81 7.96
CA VAL A 161 -11.30 -12.55 7.08
C VAL A 161 -11.69 -14.03 6.98
N GLU A 162 -12.00 -14.65 8.13
CA GLU A 162 -12.42 -16.04 8.22
C GLU A 162 -13.84 -16.24 7.68
N ARG A 163 -14.81 -15.48 8.21
CA ARG A 163 -16.24 -15.59 7.86
C ARG A 163 -16.50 -15.37 6.38
N ASP A 164 -15.84 -14.40 5.76
CA ASP A 164 -16.08 -14.02 4.37
C ASP A 164 -15.08 -14.69 3.40
N HIS A 165 -14.26 -15.64 3.88
CA HIS A 165 -13.27 -16.36 3.10
C HIS A 165 -12.36 -15.44 2.27
N ILE A 166 -11.90 -14.35 2.88
CA ILE A 166 -11.24 -13.24 2.18
C ILE A 166 -9.98 -13.69 1.41
N CYS A 167 -9.18 -14.59 1.98
CA CYS A 167 -8.00 -15.14 1.31
C CYS A 167 -8.36 -15.90 0.03
N GLN A 168 -9.40 -16.74 0.09
CA GLN A 168 -9.87 -17.50 -1.07
C GLN A 168 -10.40 -16.57 -2.16
N ARG A 169 -11.20 -15.56 -1.78
CA ARG A 169 -11.70 -14.54 -2.71
C ARG A 169 -10.56 -13.78 -3.38
N ALA A 170 -9.50 -13.43 -2.64
CA ALA A 170 -8.33 -12.76 -3.20
C ALA A 170 -7.60 -13.65 -4.22
N ILE A 171 -7.50 -14.96 -3.98
CA ILE A 171 -6.92 -15.94 -4.94
C ILE A 171 -7.76 -16.02 -6.21
N GLU A 172 -9.09 -16.11 -6.09
CA GLU A 172 -9.99 -16.17 -7.25
C GLU A 172 -9.92 -14.90 -8.10
N ARG A 173 -9.74 -13.74 -7.46
CA ARG A 173 -9.63 -12.44 -8.12
C ARG A 173 -8.22 -12.17 -8.67
N ASP A 174 -7.17 -12.76 -8.10
CA ASP A 174 -5.78 -12.68 -8.60
C ASP A 174 -5.69 -13.05 -10.08
N THR A 175 -6.16 -14.25 -10.41
CA THR A 175 -6.10 -14.78 -11.79
C THR A 175 -6.80 -13.85 -12.77
N GLN A 176 -7.98 -13.34 -12.39
CA GLN A 176 -8.77 -12.44 -13.22
C GLN A 176 -8.06 -11.09 -13.45
N LEU A 177 -7.55 -10.47 -12.38
CA LEU A 177 -6.80 -9.21 -12.47
C LEU A 177 -5.55 -9.39 -13.31
N ARG A 178 -4.75 -10.42 -13.02
CA ARG A 178 -3.50 -10.71 -13.72
C ARG A 178 -3.72 -10.92 -15.23
N GLN A 179 -4.71 -11.72 -15.61
CA GLN A 179 -5.06 -11.93 -17.02
C GLN A 179 -5.49 -10.63 -17.71
N GLY A 180 -6.26 -9.78 -17.03
CA GLY A 180 -6.63 -8.47 -17.54
C GLY A 180 -5.42 -7.58 -17.82
N LEU A 181 -4.45 -7.54 -16.89
CA LEU A 181 -3.23 -6.76 -17.03
C LEU A 181 -2.31 -7.30 -18.14
N LEU A 182 -2.19 -8.62 -18.31
CA LEU A 182 -1.42 -9.22 -19.39
C LEU A 182 -2.02 -8.90 -20.77
N LYS A 183 -3.36 -8.93 -20.90
CA LYS A 183 -4.03 -8.49 -22.14
C LYS A 183 -3.76 -7.01 -22.47
N LEU A 184 -3.65 -6.16 -21.45
CA LEU A 184 -3.25 -4.76 -21.64
C LEU A 184 -1.80 -4.65 -22.10
N GLN A 185 -0.90 -5.45 -21.52
CA GLN A 185 0.50 -5.51 -21.91
C GLN A 185 0.69 -5.92 -23.38
N GLU A 186 -0.07 -6.92 -23.86
CA GLU A 186 -0.06 -7.33 -25.27
C GLU A 186 -0.52 -6.21 -26.21
N LYS A 187 -1.44 -5.36 -25.74
CA LYS A 187 -2.05 -4.30 -26.55
C LYS A 187 -1.23 -3.01 -26.56
N TYR A 188 -0.49 -2.72 -25.49
CA TYR A 188 0.09 -1.41 -25.25
C TYR A 188 1.60 -1.50 -24.99
N TRP A 189 2.38 -1.00 -25.95
CA TRP A 189 3.85 -1.07 -25.94
C TRP A 189 4.48 -0.46 -24.68
N CYS A 190 3.85 0.55 -24.08
CA CYS A 190 4.40 1.26 -22.94
C CYS A 190 4.27 0.47 -21.62
N ILE A 191 3.62 -0.69 -21.61
CA ILE A 191 3.59 -1.60 -20.46
C ILE A 191 4.78 -2.56 -20.59
N GLY A 192 5.88 -2.23 -19.92
CA GLY A 192 7.13 -2.99 -20.03
C GLY A 192 7.12 -4.30 -19.25
N ASP A 193 6.45 -4.32 -18.09
CA ASP A 193 6.34 -5.51 -17.25
C ASP A 193 5.07 -5.52 -16.39
N VAL A 194 4.58 -6.72 -16.10
CA VAL A 194 3.46 -6.98 -15.18
C VAL A 194 3.91 -8.04 -14.18
N ARG A 195 3.96 -7.68 -12.89
CA ARG A 195 4.45 -8.56 -11.81
C ARG A 195 3.65 -8.38 -10.53
N GLY A 196 3.58 -9.40 -9.69
CA GLY A 196 2.75 -9.36 -8.49
C GLY A 196 2.21 -10.72 -8.08
N ARG A 197 1.47 -10.74 -6.98
CA ARG A 197 0.80 -11.93 -6.43
C ARG A 197 -0.51 -11.51 -5.75
N GLY A 198 -1.54 -12.34 -5.87
CA GLY A 198 -2.84 -12.00 -5.29
C GLY A 198 -3.41 -10.73 -5.92
N LEU A 199 -4.10 -9.95 -5.10
CA LEU A 199 -4.58 -8.64 -5.48
C LEU A 199 -3.50 -7.55 -5.45
N LEU A 200 -2.24 -7.88 -5.17
CA LEU A 200 -1.13 -6.94 -5.25
C LEU A 200 -0.39 -7.12 -6.59
N GLN A 201 -0.77 -6.31 -7.57
CA GLN A 201 -0.18 -6.31 -8.90
C GLN A 201 0.56 -5.01 -9.18
N GLY A 202 1.60 -5.10 -9.99
CA GLY A 202 2.48 -4.03 -10.38
C GLY A 202 2.59 -3.94 -11.89
N ILE A 203 2.54 -2.73 -12.43
CA ILE A 203 2.67 -2.46 -13.86
C ILE A 203 3.78 -1.43 -14.05
N GLU A 204 4.80 -1.81 -14.81
CA GLU A 204 5.90 -0.91 -15.14
C GLU A 204 5.65 -0.20 -16.47
N ILE A 205 5.81 1.11 -16.46
CA ILE A 205 5.66 1.97 -17.64
C ILE A 205 7.03 2.30 -18.20
N ILE A 206 7.18 2.05 -19.50
CA ILE A 206 8.39 2.34 -20.26
C ILE A 206 8.13 3.44 -21.30
N SER A 207 9.16 4.20 -21.63
CA SER A 207 9.15 5.22 -22.68
C SER A 207 9.70 4.74 -24.02
N ASP A 208 10.35 3.57 -24.03
CA ASP A 208 10.94 2.98 -25.23
C ASP A 208 10.87 1.44 -25.17
N PRO A 209 10.29 0.76 -26.18
CA PRO A 209 10.08 -0.68 -26.17
C PRO A 209 11.35 -1.51 -26.42
N GLU A 210 12.39 -0.95 -27.04
CA GLU A 210 13.64 -1.66 -27.33
C GLU A 210 14.56 -1.64 -26.11
N THR A 211 14.75 -0.46 -25.52
CA THR A 211 15.63 -0.26 -24.37
C THR A 211 14.95 -0.53 -23.03
N LYS A 212 13.61 -0.59 -23.00
CA LYS A 212 12.77 -0.67 -21.79
C LYS A 212 13.08 0.46 -20.80
N THR A 213 13.44 1.64 -21.30
CA THR A 213 13.73 2.81 -20.46
C THR A 213 12.50 3.18 -19.61
N PRO A 214 12.64 3.44 -18.30
CA PRO A 214 11.51 3.86 -17.45
C PRO A 214 10.83 5.12 -17.99
N GLY A 215 9.50 5.11 -18.01
CA GLY A 215 8.66 6.21 -18.53
C GLY A 215 7.83 6.90 -17.43
N PRO A 216 8.44 7.61 -16.46
CA PRO A 216 7.72 8.18 -15.33
C PRO A 216 6.72 9.27 -15.72
N ASP A 217 7.01 10.09 -16.72
CA ASP A 217 6.11 11.15 -17.19
C ASP A 217 4.88 10.57 -17.89
N LEU A 218 5.08 9.52 -18.69
CA LEU A 218 3.99 8.80 -19.32
C LEU A 218 3.11 8.11 -18.27
N GLY A 219 3.72 7.46 -17.28
CA GLY A 219 2.98 6.86 -16.18
C GLY A 219 2.24 7.88 -15.32
N GLN A 220 2.82 9.06 -15.08
CA GLN A 220 2.14 10.17 -14.42
C GLN A 220 0.88 10.59 -15.20
N ALA A 221 1.00 10.80 -16.51
CA ALA A 221 -0.13 11.17 -17.37
C ALA A 221 -1.25 10.12 -17.36
N VAL A 222 -0.89 8.83 -17.40
CA VAL A 222 -1.85 7.71 -17.28
C VAL A 222 -2.53 7.72 -15.90
N SER A 223 -1.79 7.98 -14.83
CA SER A 223 -2.32 8.07 -13.47
C SER A 223 -3.33 9.20 -13.32
N ASP A 224 -2.99 10.38 -13.83
CA ASP A 224 -3.86 11.56 -13.77
C ASP A 224 -5.14 11.34 -14.59
N ARG A 225 -5.02 10.69 -15.75
CA ARG A 225 -6.18 10.32 -16.57
C ARG A 225 -7.06 9.29 -15.86
N ALA A 226 -6.48 8.25 -15.26
CA ALA A 226 -7.22 7.25 -14.52
C ALA A 226 -8.02 7.90 -13.38
N MET A 227 -7.39 8.79 -12.62
CA MET A 227 -8.03 9.55 -11.54
C MET A 227 -9.12 10.48 -12.07
N ALA A 228 -8.89 11.17 -13.19
CA ALA A 228 -9.88 12.01 -13.85
C ALA A 228 -11.11 11.20 -14.30
N CYS A 229 -10.93 9.94 -14.68
CA CYS A 229 -12.01 9.01 -14.98
C CYS A 229 -12.62 8.36 -13.72
N GLY A 230 -12.02 8.49 -12.54
CA GLY A 230 -12.56 7.98 -11.27
C GLY A 230 -11.96 6.65 -10.82
N LEU A 231 -10.77 6.30 -11.31
CA LEU A 231 -10.00 5.13 -10.89
C LEU A 231 -8.71 5.58 -10.20
N SER A 232 -8.53 5.19 -8.93
CA SER A 232 -7.30 5.46 -8.18
C SER A 232 -6.32 4.30 -8.32
N CYS A 233 -5.23 4.51 -9.05
CA CYS A 233 -4.27 3.44 -9.41
C CYS A 233 -2.91 3.58 -8.73
N ASN A 234 -2.67 4.71 -8.07
CA ASN A 234 -1.40 5.04 -7.44
C ASN A 234 -1.64 5.60 -6.04
N VAL A 235 -1.02 4.91 -5.08
CA VAL A 235 -1.11 5.19 -3.65
C VAL A 235 -0.32 6.45 -3.25
N VAL A 236 0.88 6.61 -3.82
CA VAL A 236 1.78 7.74 -3.62
C VAL A 236 2.32 8.12 -4.99
N ASN A 237 2.24 9.40 -5.33
CA ASN A 237 2.62 9.92 -6.63
C ASN A 237 3.58 11.11 -6.47
N LEU A 238 4.86 10.79 -6.25
CA LEU A 238 5.93 11.79 -6.20
C LEU A 238 6.55 11.96 -7.59
N PRO A 239 7.09 13.15 -7.92
CA PRO A 239 7.84 13.35 -9.16
C PRO A 239 8.93 12.27 -9.33
N GLY A 240 8.98 11.63 -10.50
CA GLY A 240 9.91 10.53 -10.80
C GLY A 240 9.46 9.14 -10.36
N MET A 241 8.38 9.00 -9.58
CA MET A 241 7.82 7.69 -9.17
C MET A 241 6.69 7.19 -10.09
N GLY A 242 6.34 7.94 -11.14
CA GLY A 242 5.22 7.63 -12.05
C GLY A 242 5.45 6.38 -12.91
N GLY A 243 6.68 5.87 -13.01
CA GLY A 243 7.04 4.75 -13.90
C GLY A 243 6.50 3.40 -13.45
N MET A 244 5.85 3.31 -12.29
CA MET A 244 5.33 2.05 -11.75
C MET A 244 3.98 2.25 -11.08
N PHE A 245 2.96 1.58 -11.60
CA PHE A 245 1.65 1.47 -10.95
C PHE A 245 1.64 0.33 -9.95
N ARG A 246 1.07 0.58 -8.78
CA ARG A 246 0.86 -0.43 -7.73
C ARG A 246 -0.63 -0.59 -7.49
N LEU A 247 -1.19 -1.60 -8.14
CA LEU A 247 -2.60 -1.96 -8.01
C LEU A 247 -2.78 -2.88 -6.82
N ALA A 248 -3.64 -2.45 -5.91
CA ALA A 248 -4.08 -3.19 -4.74
C ALA A 248 -5.56 -2.89 -4.48
N PRO A 249 -6.48 -3.38 -5.32
CA PRO A 249 -7.91 -3.29 -5.03
C PRO A 249 -8.26 -3.97 -3.69
N PRO A 250 -9.30 -3.48 -3.00
CA PRO A 250 -9.75 -4.10 -1.77
C PRO A 250 -10.06 -5.57 -1.99
N VAL A 251 -9.75 -6.37 -0.99
CA VAL A 251 -9.98 -7.83 -1.01
C VAL A 251 -11.46 -8.22 -1.16
N THR A 252 -12.36 -7.25 -1.01
CA THR A 252 -13.80 -7.37 -1.23
C THR A 252 -14.23 -7.09 -2.68
N VAL A 253 -13.31 -6.72 -3.58
CA VAL A 253 -13.58 -6.40 -4.99
C VAL A 253 -14.35 -7.52 -5.70
N SER A 254 -15.39 -7.14 -6.43
CA SER A 254 -16.21 -8.10 -7.18
C SER A 254 -15.56 -8.47 -8.52
N ALA A 255 -15.99 -9.59 -9.10
CA ALA A 255 -15.56 -9.97 -10.45
C ALA A 255 -15.94 -8.88 -11.49
N GLU A 256 -17.14 -8.32 -11.37
CA GLU A 256 -17.63 -7.22 -12.21
C GLU A 256 -16.83 -5.94 -12.04
N GLU A 257 -16.23 -5.67 -10.88
CA GLU A 257 -15.38 -4.50 -10.68
C GLU A 257 -13.97 -4.70 -11.28
N ILE A 258 -13.46 -5.94 -11.30
CA ILE A 258 -12.23 -6.30 -12.03
C ILE A 258 -12.46 -6.32 -13.54
N GLU A 259 -13.59 -6.86 -14.01
CA GLU A 259 -14.00 -6.80 -15.41
C GLU A 259 -14.40 -5.39 -15.83
N GLY A 260 -15.02 -4.64 -14.92
CA GLY A 260 -15.33 -3.24 -15.05
C GLY A 260 -14.05 -2.42 -15.20
N CYS A 261 -12.92 -2.90 -14.68
CA CYS A 261 -11.57 -2.45 -15.00
C CYS A 261 -11.14 -2.71 -16.46
N ALA A 262 -11.97 -3.30 -17.32
CA ALA A 262 -12.00 -2.96 -18.76
C ALA A 262 -12.19 -1.45 -19.01
N PHE A 263 -12.44 -0.66 -17.96
CA PHE A 263 -12.14 0.75 -17.82
C PHE A 263 -10.77 1.14 -18.37
N TRP A 264 -9.73 0.33 -18.09
CA TRP A 264 -8.40 0.51 -18.66
C TRP A 264 -8.48 0.43 -20.20
N THR A 265 -9.14 -0.59 -20.77
CA THR A 265 -9.31 -0.69 -22.24
C THR A 265 -10.21 0.38 -22.87
N ARG A 266 -11.21 0.93 -22.16
CA ARG A 266 -12.13 1.95 -22.70
C ARG A 266 -11.66 3.39 -22.47
N HIS A 267 -10.81 3.68 -21.47
CA HIS A 267 -10.47 5.05 -21.06
C HIS A 267 -8.97 5.37 -20.97
N LEU A 268 -8.06 4.39 -21.18
CA LEU A 268 -6.69 4.68 -21.63
C LEU A 268 -6.50 5.14 -23.09
N PRO A 269 -7.49 5.23 -24.00
CA PRO A 269 -7.23 5.86 -25.27
C PRO A 269 -7.26 7.38 -25.07
N MET A 270 -6.11 7.92 -24.66
CA MET A 270 -5.55 9.19 -25.13
C MET A 270 -4.04 9.25 -24.87
N CYS A 271 -3.50 8.65 -23.79
CA CYS A 271 -2.05 8.62 -23.57
C CYS A 271 -1.30 7.70 -24.55
N LEU A 272 -2.00 6.78 -25.22
CA LEU A 272 -1.43 5.91 -26.27
C LEU A 272 -1.58 6.47 -27.69
N MET A 273 -2.22 7.64 -27.86
CA MET A 273 -2.35 8.32 -29.16
C MET A 273 -1.11 9.15 -29.55
N LEU A 274 -0.07 9.22 -28.71
CA LEU A 274 1.22 9.81 -29.07
C LEU A 274 2.19 8.82 -29.73
N GLY A 275 1.75 7.58 -29.96
CA GLY A 275 2.57 6.57 -30.62
C GLY A 275 1.83 5.25 -30.78
N HIS A 276 0.72 5.28 -31.52
CA HIS A 276 0.38 4.12 -32.31
C HIS A 276 1.49 3.96 -33.36
N LYS A 277 2.23 2.86 -33.32
CA LYS A 277 2.57 2.23 -34.59
C LYS A 277 1.30 1.57 -35.12
#